data_AF-A0A1G5NL09-F1
#
_entry.id   AF-A0A1G5NL09-F1
#
_cell.length_a   1.000
_cell.length_b   1.000
_cell.length_c   1.000
_cell.angle_alpha   90.00
_cell.angle_beta   90.00
_cell.angle_gamma   90.00
#
_symmetry.space_group_name_H-M   'P 1'
#
loop_
_entity.id
_entity.type
_entity.pdbx_description
1 polymer ?
#
loop_
_entity_poly.entity_id
_entity_poly.type
_entity_poly.pdbx_seq_one_letter_code
_entity_poly.pdbx_strand_id
1 'polypeptide(L)'
;MRLFLLTWLSACLVLPAAVQAKENSAARTAAPVHKVAARHVTAASAPKTARHAAAAPAPKAAARHVASVDRAQAASAARAKRAARATSALHRKQATAQAATRNVGAQVATRAMDLVGTPYRFGGTNPQNGLDCSGLVNYVYRDVHNVKLPRTSRELAQLKGPKVARGDLKAGDLVFFKTGQRSGIDHVAIYLGNDRFVHAPRSGESVRVDHLSKPYWTKRFASAKRVLQQPTTLAAETDPVADKPRTKRTRKS
;
A
#
# COMPACT_ATOMS: atom_id res chain seq x y z
N MET A 1 45.14 31.43 -32.18
CA MET A 1 44.33 32.36 -33.00
C MET A 1 43.58 31.56 -34.05
N ARG A 2 42.33 31.95 -34.36
CA ARG A 2 41.29 31.29 -35.21
C ARG A 2 40.52 30.20 -34.46
N LEU A 3 39.39 30.45 -33.78
CA LEU A 3 38.18 31.26 -34.04
C LEU A 3 37.42 30.83 -35.30
N PHE A 4 36.44 29.93 -35.14
CA PHE A 4 35.31 29.76 -36.05
C PHE A 4 34.04 29.54 -35.23
N LEU A 5 33.29 30.64 -35.08
CA LEU A 5 31.88 30.67 -34.72
C LEU A 5 31.08 30.23 -35.94
N LEU A 6 30.16 29.26 -35.81
CA LEU A 6 28.97 29.23 -36.64
C LEU A 6 27.75 28.86 -35.79
N THR A 7 27.06 29.91 -35.41
CA THR A 7 25.68 29.96 -34.91
C THR A 7 24.70 29.45 -35.96
N TRP A 8 23.80 28.55 -35.60
CA TRP A 8 22.58 28.27 -36.35
C TRP A 8 21.38 28.78 -35.55
N LEU A 9 20.71 29.78 -36.13
CA LEU A 9 19.49 30.42 -35.69
C LEU A 9 18.37 29.99 -36.65
N SER A 10 17.28 29.43 -36.13
CA SER A 10 15.89 29.43 -36.69
C SER A 10 15.08 28.37 -35.93
N ALA A 11 14.21 28.69 -34.97
CA ALA A 11 12.93 29.39 -35.08
C ALA A 11 11.95 28.71 -36.04
N CYS A 12 11.02 27.91 -35.49
CA CYS A 12 9.65 27.82 -35.99
C CYS A 12 8.68 27.17 -34.99
N LEU A 13 7.67 27.96 -34.64
CA LEU A 13 6.26 27.64 -34.40
C LEU A 13 5.84 26.71 -33.24
N VAL A 14 5.36 27.41 -32.21
CA VAL A 14 4.25 27.06 -31.33
C VAL A 14 2.96 26.90 -32.13
N LEU A 15 2.14 25.87 -31.82
CA LEU A 15 0.67 25.99 -31.71
C LEU A 15 0.08 24.83 -30.86
N PRO A 16 -0.96 25.08 -30.04
CA PRO A 16 -1.56 24.09 -29.13
C PRO A 16 -2.88 23.49 -29.68
N ALA A 17 -3.21 22.27 -29.28
CA ALA A 17 -4.57 21.73 -29.43
C ALA A 17 -5.00 21.02 -28.14
N ALA A 18 -5.85 21.71 -27.38
CA ALA A 18 -6.66 21.15 -26.32
C ALA A 18 -7.85 20.39 -26.94
N VAL A 19 -8.17 19.20 -26.42
CA VAL A 19 -9.50 18.58 -26.61
C VAL A 19 -9.97 17.99 -25.28
N GLN A 20 -11.19 18.39 -24.97
CA GLN A 20 -11.99 18.30 -23.75
C GLN A 20 -12.18 16.92 -23.09
N ALA A 21 -12.31 17.01 -21.77
CA ALA A 21 -13.02 16.09 -20.89
C ALA A 21 -14.52 15.99 -21.22
N LYS A 22 -15.09 14.79 -21.05
CA LYS A 22 -16.54 14.56 -21.09
C LYS A 22 -16.97 13.92 -19.78
N GLU A 23 -17.43 14.76 -18.86
CA GLU A 23 -18.21 14.36 -17.69
C GLU A 23 -19.64 14.03 -18.15
N ASN A 24 -20.13 12.85 -17.79
CA ASN A 24 -21.53 12.50 -17.89
C ASN A 24 -22.13 12.50 -16.48
N SER A 25 -22.99 13.48 -16.20
CA SER A 25 -23.89 13.51 -15.06
C SER A 25 -25.31 13.71 -15.59
N ALA A 26 -26.19 12.75 -15.35
CA ALA A 26 -27.60 12.80 -15.75
C ALA A 26 -28.52 12.57 -14.54
N ALA A 27 -29.33 13.59 -14.28
CA ALA A 27 -30.74 13.63 -13.81
C ALA A 27 -31.20 12.59 -12.75
N ARG A 28 -31.69 12.93 -11.55
CA ARG A 28 -32.83 13.80 -11.14
C ARG A 28 -34.17 13.53 -11.86
N THR A 29 -35.09 12.87 -11.15
CA THR A 29 -36.56 12.91 -11.34
C THR A 29 -37.22 12.53 -9.98
N ALA A 30 -37.73 13.47 -9.19
CA ALA A 30 -39.09 14.07 -9.15
C ALA A 30 -40.18 13.16 -8.54
N ALA A 31 -40.77 13.64 -7.44
CA ALA A 31 -41.98 13.12 -6.79
C ALA A 31 -43.22 13.86 -7.31
N PRO A 32 -44.44 13.33 -7.07
CA PRO A 32 -45.58 14.21 -6.87
C PRO A 32 -46.41 13.91 -5.60
N VAL A 33 -46.97 15.00 -5.11
CA VAL A 33 -47.94 15.21 -4.02
C VAL A 33 -49.38 15.02 -4.54
N HIS A 34 -50.28 14.53 -3.68
CA HIS A 34 -51.73 14.72 -3.86
C HIS A 34 -52.40 15.28 -2.59
N LYS A 35 -53.43 16.10 -2.83
CA LYS A 35 -54.02 17.13 -1.97
C LYS A 35 -55.54 16.89 -1.86
N VAL A 36 -56.11 17.22 -0.70
CA VAL A 36 -57.43 17.89 -0.46
C VAL A 36 -58.75 17.15 -0.67
N ALA A 37 -59.58 17.15 0.39
CA ALA A 37 -60.93 17.77 0.53
C ALA A 37 -61.61 17.14 1.79
N ALA A 38 -62.00 17.81 2.88
CA ALA A 38 -62.86 18.97 3.17
C ALA A 38 -64.39 18.67 3.18
N ARG A 39 -65.01 18.95 4.36
CA ARG A 39 -66.43 19.33 4.66
C ARG A 39 -67.51 18.23 4.70
N HIS A 40 -68.59 18.28 5.49
CA HIS A 40 -69.24 19.32 6.33
C HIS A 40 -70.11 18.72 7.47
N VAL A 41 -70.54 19.63 8.35
CA VAL A 41 -71.32 19.64 9.62
C VAL A 41 -72.72 18.97 9.60
N THR A 42 -73.19 18.43 10.73
CA THR A 42 -74.53 18.68 11.34
C THR A 42 -74.58 18.27 12.82
N ALA A 43 -75.31 19.06 13.62
CA ALA A 43 -75.48 18.96 15.07
C ALA A 43 -76.89 18.46 15.41
N ALA A 44 -77.07 17.74 16.53
CA ALA A 44 -78.31 17.71 17.31
C ALA A 44 -78.15 17.06 18.71
N SER A 45 -78.53 17.85 19.73
CA SER A 45 -79.21 17.56 21.00
C SER A 45 -78.72 16.51 22.03
N ALA A 46 -78.56 17.02 23.26
CA ALA A 46 -78.54 16.33 24.56
C ALA A 46 -79.99 15.92 24.99
N PRO A 47 -80.27 15.19 26.13
CA PRO A 47 -79.74 15.48 27.48
C PRO A 47 -79.43 14.28 28.44
N LYS A 48 -78.43 14.52 29.29
CA LYS A 48 -78.32 14.29 30.76
C LYS A 48 -79.15 13.18 31.45
N THR A 49 -78.47 12.21 32.05
CA THR A 49 -78.70 11.64 33.41
C THR A 49 -77.44 10.83 33.78
N ALA A 50 -76.67 11.25 34.79
CA ALA A 50 -76.76 10.89 36.20
C ALA A 50 -75.94 9.64 36.60
N ARG A 51 -75.02 9.88 37.55
CA ARG A 51 -74.47 9.00 38.60
C ARG A 51 -73.37 7.97 38.24
N HIS A 52 -72.20 8.30 38.79
CA HIS A 52 -71.35 7.48 39.67
C HIS A 52 -71.14 6.00 39.32
N ALA A 53 -69.94 5.70 38.81
CA ALA A 53 -69.07 4.69 39.40
C ALA A 53 -67.64 4.91 38.86
N ALA A 54 -66.69 5.12 39.77
CA ALA A 54 -65.29 5.30 39.47
C ALA A 54 -64.71 4.01 38.85
N ALA A 55 -64.43 4.04 37.55
CA ALA A 55 -63.57 3.07 36.89
C ALA A 55 -62.11 3.54 37.04
N ALA A 56 -61.31 2.74 37.75
CA ALA A 56 -59.89 2.97 37.95
C ALA A 56 -59.14 3.11 36.60
N PRO A 57 -58.26 4.12 36.42
CA PRO A 57 -57.44 4.21 35.22
C PRO A 57 -56.21 3.30 35.33
N ALA A 58 -56.04 2.41 34.35
CA ALA A 58 -54.81 1.64 34.13
C ALA A 58 -53.60 2.54 33.77
N PRO A 59 -52.34 2.09 33.95
CA PRO A 59 -51.19 2.96 34.15
C PRO A 59 -50.52 3.40 32.83
N LYS A 60 -50.77 4.63 32.36
CA LYS A 60 -50.06 5.22 31.19
C LYS A 60 -48.61 5.68 31.47
N ALA A 61 -48.20 5.75 32.74
CA ALA A 61 -46.88 6.26 33.13
C ALA A 61 -45.75 5.24 32.96
N ALA A 62 -46.01 3.94 33.20
CA ALA A 62 -44.99 2.90 33.12
C ALA A 62 -44.48 2.65 31.69
N ALA A 63 -45.35 2.73 30.67
CA ALA A 63 -45.00 2.49 29.27
C ALA A 63 -44.07 3.57 28.65
N ARG A 64 -44.14 4.82 29.13
CA ARG A 64 -43.29 5.92 28.63
C ARG A 64 -41.88 5.87 29.22
N HIS A 65 -41.75 5.38 30.46
CA HIS A 65 -40.46 5.23 31.10
C HIS A 65 -39.65 4.11 30.43
N VAL A 66 -40.23 2.93 30.21
CA VAL A 66 -39.55 1.79 29.53
C VAL A 66 -39.10 2.14 28.10
N ALA A 67 -39.93 2.81 27.30
CA ALA A 67 -39.57 3.24 25.95
C ALA A 67 -38.43 4.28 25.91
N SER A 68 -38.26 5.07 26.98
CA SER A 68 -37.13 6.01 27.12
C SER A 68 -35.82 5.31 27.49
N VAL A 69 -35.88 4.24 28.30
CA VAL A 69 -34.72 3.42 28.65
C VAL A 69 -34.23 2.62 27.44
N ASP A 70 -35.14 2.02 26.67
CA ASP A 70 -34.79 1.28 25.45
C ASP A 70 -34.11 2.17 24.41
N ARG A 71 -34.61 3.41 24.24
CA ARG A 71 -34.02 4.40 23.33
C ARG A 71 -32.63 4.85 23.80
N ALA A 72 -32.44 5.05 25.10
CA ALA A 72 -31.14 5.39 25.68
C ALA A 72 -30.14 4.23 25.53
N GLN A 73 -30.60 2.99 25.72
CA GLN A 73 -29.78 1.79 25.58
C GLN A 73 -29.39 1.52 24.12
N ALA A 74 -30.31 1.73 23.16
CA ALA A 74 -30.02 1.68 21.73
C ALA A 74 -29.02 2.77 21.29
N ALA A 75 -29.17 4.00 21.80
CA ALA A 75 -28.24 5.10 21.52
C ALA A 75 -26.84 4.83 22.10
N SER A 76 -26.76 4.25 23.30
CA SER A 76 -25.50 3.82 23.93
C SER A 76 -24.80 2.72 23.12
N ALA A 77 -25.54 1.69 22.69
CA ALA A 77 -25.01 0.62 21.84
C ALA A 77 -24.52 1.14 20.48
N ALA A 78 -25.23 2.09 19.86
CA ALA A 78 -24.80 2.73 18.61
C ALA A 78 -23.52 3.55 18.80
N ARG A 79 -23.39 4.27 19.93
CA ARG A 79 -22.17 5.02 20.27
C ARG A 79 -20.97 4.10 20.52
N ALA A 80 -21.17 2.99 21.21
CA ALA A 80 -20.14 1.97 21.44
C ALA A 80 -19.66 1.34 20.11
N LYS A 81 -20.58 0.98 19.20
CA LYS A 81 -20.24 0.48 17.86
C LYS A 81 -19.46 1.49 17.03
N ARG A 82 -19.83 2.78 17.10
CA ARG A 82 -19.11 3.86 16.40
C ARG A 82 -17.70 4.05 16.96
N ALA A 83 -17.54 3.99 18.29
CA ALA A 83 -16.25 4.07 18.95
C ALA A 83 -15.34 2.88 18.58
N ALA A 84 -15.87 1.65 18.60
CA ALA A 84 -15.14 0.45 18.18
C ALA A 84 -14.70 0.52 16.71
N ARG A 85 -15.57 1.01 15.81
CA ARG A 85 -15.21 1.19 14.40
C ARG A 85 -14.11 2.25 14.21
N ALA A 86 -14.13 3.32 15.00
CA ALA A 86 -13.11 4.37 14.97
C ALA A 86 -11.75 3.86 15.48
N THR A 87 -11.72 3.08 16.57
CA THR A 87 -10.48 2.48 17.07
C THR A 87 -9.91 1.44 16.09
N SER A 88 -10.75 0.59 15.49
CA SER A 88 -10.29 -0.34 14.44
C SER A 88 -9.75 0.38 13.19
N ALA A 89 -10.31 1.54 12.83
CA ALA A 89 -9.80 2.35 11.73
C ALA A 89 -8.42 2.96 12.06
N LEU A 90 -8.23 3.45 13.29
CA LEU A 90 -6.96 3.98 13.77
C LEU A 90 -5.86 2.90 13.78
N HIS A 91 -6.15 1.73 14.34
CA HIS A 91 -5.19 0.61 14.38
C HIS A 91 -4.80 0.15 12.97
N ARG A 92 -5.75 0.08 12.02
CA ARG A 92 -5.43 -0.22 10.62
C ARG A 92 -4.51 0.84 10.00
N LYS A 93 -4.76 2.12 10.25
CA LYS A 93 -3.91 3.21 9.74
C LYS A 93 -2.49 3.16 10.33
N GLN A 94 -2.36 2.84 11.62
CA GLN A 94 -1.05 2.64 12.24
C GLN A 94 -0.34 1.40 11.69
N ALA A 95 -1.05 0.29 11.50
CA ALA A 95 -0.48 -0.92 10.91
C ALA A 95 0.01 -0.71 9.47
N THR A 96 -0.73 0.03 8.63
CA THR A 96 -0.29 0.34 7.25
C THR A 96 0.90 1.29 7.22
N ALA A 97 0.94 2.30 8.08
CA ALA A 97 2.10 3.20 8.20
C ALA A 97 3.36 2.45 8.68
N GLN A 98 3.20 1.53 9.63
CA GLN A 98 4.29 0.67 10.09
C GLN A 98 4.72 -0.35 9.03
N ALA A 99 3.80 -0.88 8.23
CA ALA A 99 4.12 -1.80 7.13
C ALA A 99 4.88 -1.09 6.00
N ALA A 100 4.54 0.18 5.71
CA ALA A 100 5.24 0.99 4.72
C ALA A 100 6.68 1.32 5.15
N THR A 101 6.89 1.65 6.43
CA THR A 101 8.25 1.83 6.99
C THR A 101 9.02 0.53 7.13
N ARG A 102 8.35 -0.62 7.18
CA ARG A 102 8.98 -1.96 7.12
C ARG A 102 9.24 -2.45 5.70
N ASN A 103 8.77 -1.77 4.65
CA ASN A 103 8.97 -2.23 3.28
C ASN A 103 10.40 -1.93 2.80
N VAL A 104 11.31 -2.80 3.21
CA VAL A 104 12.75 -2.79 2.91
C VAL A 104 13.01 -2.64 1.41
N GLY A 105 12.32 -3.45 0.60
CA GLY A 105 12.48 -3.44 -0.85
C GLY A 105 12.13 -2.10 -1.50
N ALA A 106 11.09 -1.42 -1.01
CA ALA A 106 10.73 -0.09 -1.47
C ALA A 106 11.79 0.95 -1.10
N GLN A 107 12.37 0.87 0.11
CA GLN A 107 13.45 1.77 0.55
C GLN A 107 14.71 1.58 -0.30
N VAL A 108 15.09 0.33 -0.59
CA VAL A 108 16.19 -0.01 -1.52
C VAL A 108 15.92 0.58 -2.91
N ALA A 109 14.72 0.42 -3.45
CA ALA A 109 14.36 0.96 -4.76
C ALA A 109 14.40 2.49 -4.80
N THR A 110 13.82 3.17 -3.80
CA THR A 110 13.88 4.64 -3.67
C THR A 110 15.32 5.11 -3.58
N ARG A 111 16.13 4.48 -2.73
CA ARG A 111 17.52 4.90 -2.56
C ARG A 111 18.35 4.70 -3.83
N ALA A 112 18.08 3.63 -4.58
CA ALA A 112 18.75 3.40 -5.85
C ALA A 112 18.34 4.43 -6.91
N MET A 113 17.11 4.96 -6.86
CA MET A 113 16.66 6.04 -7.74
C MET A 113 17.39 7.36 -7.48
N ASP A 114 17.74 7.68 -6.24
CA ASP A 114 18.51 8.89 -5.90
C ASP A 114 19.90 8.92 -6.58
N LEU A 115 20.40 7.75 -6.99
CA LEU A 115 21.72 7.59 -7.59
C LEU A 115 21.69 7.68 -9.12
N VAL A 116 20.51 7.80 -9.74
CA VAL A 116 20.39 8.02 -11.18
C VAL A 116 21.16 9.28 -11.59
N GLY A 117 21.92 9.17 -12.68
CA GLY A 117 22.84 10.22 -13.14
C GLY A 117 24.28 10.06 -12.65
N THR A 118 24.53 9.27 -11.60
CA THR A 118 25.89 8.98 -11.13
C THR A 118 26.73 8.34 -12.24
N PRO A 119 27.93 8.87 -12.57
CA PRO A 119 28.76 8.29 -13.62
C PRO A 119 29.15 6.85 -13.34
N TYR A 120 29.19 6.01 -14.38
CA TYR A 120 29.77 4.68 -14.25
C TYR A 120 31.29 4.78 -14.07
N ARG A 121 31.81 4.04 -13.09
CA ARG A 121 33.25 3.82 -12.95
C ARG A 121 33.51 2.36 -12.63
N PHE A 122 34.32 1.68 -13.45
CA PHE A 122 34.70 0.29 -13.19
C PHE A 122 35.41 0.17 -11.83
N GLY A 123 34.94 -0.75 -10.97
CA GLY A 123 35.43 -0.86 -9.60
C GLY A 123 34.89 0.21 -8.64
N GLY A 124 34.08 1.17 -9.13
CA GLY A 124 33.52 2.26 -8.35
C GLY A 124 32.52 1.79 -7.29
N THR A 125 32.62 2.35 -6.09
CA THR A 125 31.85 1.97 -4.89
C THR A 125 31.19 3.15 -4.18
N ASN A 126 31.34 4.36 -4.72
CA ASN A 126 30.88 5.57 -4.06
C ASN A 126 30.39 6.61 -5.09
N PRO A 127 29.24 7.29 -4.85
CA PRO A 127 28.62 8.13 -5.87
C PRO A 127 29.48 9.32 -6.33
N GLN A 128 30.26 9.92 -5.42
CA GLN A 128 31.07 11.11 -5.69
C GLN A 128 32.16 10.85 -6.74
N ASN A 129 32.63 9.61 -6.86
CA ASN A 129 33.67 9.18 -7.79
C ASN A 129 33.16 8.10 -8.77
N GLY A 130 31.86 7.85 -8.80
CA GLY A 130 31.20 6.92 -9.72
C GLY A 130 31.04 5.49 -9.17
N LEU A 131 30.09 4.79 -9.77
CA LEU A 131 29.65 3.45 -9.34
C LEU A 131 29.80 2.44 -10.50
N ASP A 132 30.16 1.20 -10.20
CA ASP A 132 29.84 0.08 -11.11
C ASP A 132 28.53 -0.61 -10.73
N CYS A 133 28.11 -1.60 -11.52
CA CYS A 133 26.82 -2.27 -11.34
C CYS A 133 26.66 -2.88 -9.95
N SER A 134 27.69 -3.59 -9.49
CA SER A 134 27.73 -4.19 -8.15
C SER A 134 28.07 -3.21 -7.04
N GLY A 135 28.77 -2.11 -7.34
CA GLY A 135 29.06 -1.01 -6.44
C GLY A 135 27.81 -0.21 -6.11
N LEU A 136 26.93 0.02 -7.08
CA LEU A 136 25.59 0.58 -6.89
C LEU A 136 24.79 -0.27 -5.89
N VAL A 137 24.72 -1.59 -6.12
CA VAL A 137 24.03 -2.53 -5.22
C VAL A 137 24.60 -2.45 -3.81
N ASN A 138 25.91 -2.58 -3.67
CA ASN A 138 26.56 -2.54 -2.36
C ASN A 138 26.30 -1.21 -1.63
N TYR A 139 26.41 -0.09 -2.33
CA TYR A 139 26.18 1.23 -1.76
C TYR A 139 24.76 1.34 -1.22
N VAL A 140 23.75 0.99 -2.03
CA VAL A 140 22.33 1.10 -1.65
C VAL A 140 22.00 0.20 -0.44
N TYR A 141 22.40 -1.07 -0.47
CA TYR A 141 22.06 -2.01 0.61
C TYR A 141 22.79 -1.69 1.93
N ARG A 142 24.02 -1.16 1.83
CA ARG A 142 24.73 -0.65 2.99
C ARG A 142 24.04 0.59 3.56
N ASP A 143 23.60 1.51 2.71
CA ASP A 143 23.01 2.78 3.16
C ASP A 143 21.65 2.58 3.83
N VAL A 144 20.80 1.71 3.27
CA VAL A 144 19.43 1.51 3.78
C VAL A 144 19.40 0.63 5.04
N HIS A 145 20.20 -0.44 5.10
CA HIS A 145 20.12 -1.44 6.18
C HIS A 145 21.47 -1.91 6.74
N ASN A 146 22.57 -1.24 6.39
CA ASN A 146 23.93 -1.63 6.79
C ASN A 146 24.29 -3.08 6.41
N VAL A 147 23.69 -3.58 5.32
CA VAL A 147 23.88 -4.96 4.84
C VAL A 147 25.15 -5.01 4.00
N LYS A 148 26.10 -5.85 4.43
CA LYS A 148 27.33 -6.11 3.69
C LYS A 148 27.08 -7.21 2.66
N LEU A 149 27.26 -6.87 1.39
CA LEU A 149 27.14 -7.82 0.29
C LEU A 149 28.51 -8.12 -0.32
N PRO A 150 28.65 -9.25 -1.03
CA PRO A 150 29.81 -9.50 -1.85
C PRO A 150 30.03 -8.41 -2.90
N ARG A 151 31.28 -8.22 -3.30
CA ARG A 151 31.66 -7.08 -4.15
C ARG A 151 31.25 -7.26 -5.60
N THR A 152 31.20 -8.49 -6.10
CA THR A 152 31.01 -8.74 -7.54
C THR A 152 29.60 -9.24 -7.87
N SER A 153 29.13 -8.94 -9.08
CA SER A 153 27.83 -9.45 -9.60
C SER A 153 27.75 -10.98 -9.59
N ARG A 154 28.87 -11.67 -9.83
CA ARG A 154 28.94 -13.14 -9.79
C ARG A 154 28.75 -13.69 -8.38
N GLU A 155 29.40 -13.13 -7.38
CA GLU A 155 29.23 -13.55 -5.99
C GLU A 155 27.83 -13.19 -5.46
N LEU A 156 27.32 -12.00 -5.83
CA LEU A 156 25.93 -11.61 -5.53
C LEU A 156 24.93 -12.64 -6.07
N ALA A 157 25.16 -13.15 -7.28
CA ALA A 157 24.33 -14.19 -7.88
C ALA A 157 24.48 -15.55 -7.17
N GLN A 158 25.51 -15.78 -6.36
CA GLN A 158 25.73 -17.00 -5.59
C GLN A 158 25.21 -16.92 -4.15
N LEU A 159 24.76 -15.75 -3.68
CA LEU A 159 24.19 -15.57 -2.34
C LEU A 159 23.16 -16.63 -1.99
N LYS A 160 23.20 -17.18 -0.77
CA LYS A 160 22.18 -18.11 -0.29
C LYS A 160 20.84 -17.35 -0.16
N GLY A 161 19.76 -17.96 -0.63
CA GLY A 161 18.43 -17.36 -0.61
C GLY A 161 17.54 -17.85 -1.75
N PRO A 162 16.21 -17.63 -1.66
CA PRO A 162 15.28 -18.05 -2.68
C PRO A 162 15.57 -17.32 -4.00
N LYS A 163 15.69 -18.09 -5.08
CA LYS A 163 15.59 -17.55 -6.43
C LYS A 163 14.17 -17.02 -6.63
N VAL A 164 14.05 -15.89 -7.30
CA VAL A 164 12.76 -15.24 -7.57
C VAL A 164 12.43 -15.44 -9.05
N ALA A 165 11.24 -15.98 -9.34
CA ALA A 165 10.75 -16.04 -10.71
C ALA A 165 10.43 -14.63 -11.21
N ARG A 166 10.49 -14.41 -12.53
CA ARG A 166 10.26 -13.07 -13.11
C ARG A 166 8.88 -12.49 -12.74
N GLY A 167 7.85 -13.33 -12.66
CA GLY A 167 6.50 -12.93 -12.25
C GLY A 167 6.37 -12.53 -10.78
N ASP A 168 7.30 -12.96 -9.93
CA ASP A 168 7.27 -12.74 -8.47
C ASP A 168 8.22 -11.62 -8.03
N LEU A 169 8.80 -10.90 -8.99
CA LEU A 169 9.73 -9.80 -8.74
C LEU A 169 9.05 -8.68 -7.97
N LYS A 170 9.70 -8.25 -6.90
CA LYS A 170 9.29 -7.12 -6.05
C LYS A 170 10.40 -6.09 -6.01
N ALA A 171 10.02 -4.84 -5.76
CA ALA A 171 10.97 -3.75 -5.60
C ALA A 171 12.06 -4.14 -4.61
N GLY A 172 13.32 -3.83 -4.94
CA GLY A 172 14.49 -4.22 -4.15
C GLY A 172 14.95 -5.67 -4.35
N ASP A 173 14.39 -6.43 -5.30
CA ASP A 173 15.02 -7.67 -5.74
C ASP A 173 16.22 -7.37 -6.65
N LEU A 174 17.25 -8.21 -6.59
CA LEU A 174 18.37 -8.15 -7.51
C LEU A 174 18.07 -8.97 -8.76
N VAL A 175 18.29 -8.37 -9.92
CA VAL A 175 18.18 -9.05 -11.23
C VAL A 175 19.56 -9.15 -11.86
N PHE A 176 19.88 -10.32 -12.40
CA PHE A 176 21.21 -10.67 -12.90
C PHE A 176 21.17 -10.93 -14.39
N PHE A 177 22.22 -10.51 -15.09
CA PHE A 177 22.31 -10.60 -16.54
C PHE A 177 23.63 -11.21 -17.01
N LYS A 178 23.57 -11.82 -18.19
CA LYS A 178 24.72 -12.24 -18.99
C LYS A 178 24.85 -11.28 -20.16
N THR A 179 25.57 -10.17 -19.99
CA THR A 179 25.69 -9.13 -21.02
C THR A 179 26.67 -9.48 -22.13
N GLY A 180 27.56 -10.46 -21.87
CA GLY A 180 28.55 -10.96 -22.81
C GLY A 180 29.90 -10.28 -22.66
N GLN A 181 30.09 -9.45 -21.62
CA GLN A 181 31.37 -8.82 -21.30
C GLN A 181 32.31 -9.81 -20.59
N ARG A 182 31.77 -10.78 -19.87
CA ARG A 182 32.52 -11.87 -19.21
C ARG A 182 31.72 -13.17 -19.29
N SER A 183 32.40 -14.30 -19.09
CA SER A 183 31.73 -15.60 -19.00
C SER A 183 30.81 -15.67 -17.77
N GLY A 184 29.58 -16.13 -17.97
CA GLY A 184 28.57 -16.25 -16.91
C GLY A 184 27.89 -14.91 -16.57
N ILE A 185 27.45 -14.76 -15.32
CA ILE A 185 26.82 -13.52 -14.85
C ILE A 185 27.90 -12.45 -14.72
N ASP A 186 27.68 -11.33 -15.42
CA ASP A 186 28.62 -10.22 -15.48
C ASP A 186 28.00 -8.88 -15.07
N HIS A 187 26.67 -8.81 -14.95
CA HIS A 187 25.94 -7.59 -14.65
C HIS A 187 24.80 -7.83 -13.66
N VAL A 188 24.51 -6.82 -12.85
CA VAL A 188 23.46 -6.84 -11.82
C VAL A 188 22.72 -5.51 -11.80
N ALA A 189 21.44 -5.54 -11.44
CA ALA A 189 20.61 -4.36 -11.25
C ALA A 189 19.64 -4.53 -10.08
N ILE A 190 19.07 -3.41 -9.61
CA ILE A 190 18.04 -3.38 -8.57
C ILE A 190 16.68 -3.21 -9.26
N TYR A 191 15.76 -4.14 -9.02
CA TYR A 191 14.41 -4.08 -9.56
C TYR A 191 13.58 -3.02 -8.83
N LEU A 192 12.81 -2.22 -9.59
CA LEU A 192 12.00 -1.12 -9.07
C LEU A 192 10.51 -1.46 -9.02
N GLY A 193 10.09 -2.59 -9.59
CA GLY A 193 8.68 -2.86 -9.89
C GLY A 193 8.30 -2.47 -11.31
N ASN A 194 7.17 -3.00 -11.78
CA ASN A 194 6.58 -2.69 -13.09
C ASN A 194 7.55 -2.89 -14.26
N ASP A 195 8.29 -4.01 -14.25
CA ASP A 195 9.26 -4.39 -15.28
C ASP A 195 10.47 -3.43 -15.41
N ARG A 196 10.63 -2.48 -14.46
CA ARG A 196 11.72 -1.50 -14.43
C ARG A 196 12.83 -1.91 -13.45
N PHE A 197 14.05 -1.53 -13.78
CA PHE A 197 15.21 -1.69 -12.90
C PHE A 197 16.19 -0.53 -13.06
N VAL A 198 17.00 -0.29 -12.03
CA VAL A 198 18.08 0.70 -12.05
C VAL A 198 19.44 0.00 -11.99
N HIS A 199 20.39 0.49 -12.79
CA HIS A 199 21.72 -0.09 -12.91
C HIS A 199 22.76 0.95 -13.32
N ALA A 200 24.03 0.65 -13.03
CA ALA A 200 25.18 1.34 -13.61
C ALA A 200 25.67 0.53 -14.84
N PRO A 201 25.47 0.98 -16.09
CA PRO A 201 25.55 0.13 -17.28
C PRO A 201 26.96 -0.28 -17.69
N ARG A 202 27.80 0.71 -17.98
CA ARG A 202 29.14 0.58 -18.57
C ARG A 202 29.84 1.93 -18.61
N SER A 203 31.14 1.91 -18.88
CA SER A 203 31.96 3.11 -19.08
C SER A 203 31.36 4.04 -20.15
N GLY A 204 31.39 5.35 -19.87
CA GLY A 204 30.81 6.38 -20.73
C GLY A 204 29.31 6.61 -20.52
N GLU A 205 28.67 5.88 -19.62
CA GLU A 205 27.26 6.07 -19.27
C GLU A 205 27.10 6.30 -17.76
N SER A 206 25.90 6.71 -17.35
CA SER A 206 25.55 6.92 -15.94
C SER A 206 24.52 5.90 -15.47
N VAL A 207 24.38 5.79 -14.15
CA VAL A 207 23.29 5.07 -13.50
C VAL A 207 21.96 5.54 -14.10
N ARG A 208 21.12 4.61 -14.55
CA ARG A 208 19.84 4.91 -15.18
C ARG A 208 18.81 3.81 -14.93
N VAL A 209 17.58 4.13 -15.30
CA VAL A 209 16.47 3.16 -15.32
C VAL A 209 16.34 2.54 -16.71
N ASP A 210 16.16 1.22 -16.75
CA ASP A 210 15.84 0.45 -17.93
C ASP A 210 14.66 -0.50 -17.66
N HIS A 211 14.17 -1.16 -18.71
CA HIS A 211 13.01 -2.08 -18.65
C HIS A 211 13.42 -3.48 -19.09
N LEU A 212 12.99 -4.51 -18.36
CA LEU A 212 13.33 -5.91 -18.65
C LEU A 212 12.71 -6.38 -19.98
N SER A 213 11.58 -5.78 -20.39
CA SER A 213 10.89 -6.00 -21.68
C SER A 213 11.66 -5.51 -22.89
N LYS A 214 12.68 -4.66 -22.74
CA LYS A 214 13.54 -4.29 -23.88
C LYS A 214 14.22 -5.55 -24.44
N PRO A 215 14.25 -5.77 -25.78
CA PRO A 215 14.79 -7.00 -26.37
C PRO A 215 16.23 -7.33 -25.92
N TYR A 216 17.06 -6.30 -25.73
CA TYR A 216 18.42 -6.46 -25.22
C TYR A 216 18.45 -7.13 -23.84
N TRP A 217 17.61 -6.66 -22.91
CA TRP A 217 17.54 -7.12 -21.52
C TRP A 217 16.79 -8.44 -21.39
N THR A 218 15.73 -8.65 -22.17
CA THR A 218 14.99 -9.92 -22.20
C THR A 218 15.91 -11.08 -22.57
N LYS A 219 16.77 -10.92 -23.59
CA LYS A 219 17.73 -11.96 -24.02
C LYS A 219 18.83 -12.24 -23.00
N ARG A 220 19.11 -11.28 -22.10
CA ARG A 220 20.26 -11.32 -21.18
C ARG A 220 19.88 -11.62 -19.74
N PHE A 221 18.59 -11.53 -19.41
CA PHE A 221 18.09 -11.87 -18.08
C PHE A 221 18.42 -13.32 -17.75
N ALA A 222 19.10 -13.54 -16.64
CA ALA A 222 19.60 -14.87 -16.25
C ALA A 222 18.90 -15.41 -15.00
N SER A 223 18.75 -14.57 -13.97
CA SER A 223 18.10 -14.96 -12.71
C SER A 223 17.77 -13.73 -11.87
N ALA A 224 17.00 -13.92 -10.80
CA ALA A 224 16.77 -12.91 -9.79
C ALA A 224 16.84 -13.49 -8.37
N LYS A 225 17.17 -12.63 -7.40
CA LYS A 225 17.27 -12.99 -5.97
C LYS A 225 16.70 -11.90 -5.08
N ARG A 226 16.05 -12.34 -4.01
CA ARG A 226 15.60 -11.48 -2.91
C ARG A 226 16.61 -11.54 -1.78
N VAL A 227 17.32 -10.44 -1.56
CA VAL A 227 18.39 -10.35 -0.56
C VAL A 227 17.83 -10.16 0.85
N LEU A 228 16.82 -9.31 0.99
CA LEU A 228 16.20 -9.01 2.28
C LEU A 228 14.78 -9.57 2.28
N GLN A 229 14.54 -10.53 3.17
CA GLN A 229 13.19 -11.01 3.39
C GLN A 229 12.41 -9.93 4.14
N GLN A 230 11.26 -9.57 3.59
CA GLN A 230 10.27 -8.81 4.36
C GLN A 230 9.88 -9.70 5.55
N PRO A 231 9.75 -9.16 6.78
CA PRO A 231 9.20 -9.94 7.87
C PRO A 231 7.80 -10.38 7.45
N THR A 232 7.66 -11.64 7.04
CA THR A 232 6.37 -12.23 6.70
C THR A 232 5.55 -12.16 7.97
N THR A 233 4.51 -11.35 7.98
CA THR A 233 3.52 -11.37 9.06
C THR A 233 2.65 -12.62 8.84
N LEU A 234 3.23 -13.79 9.09
CA LEU A 234 2.55 -15.09 9.23
C LEU A 234 3.20 -15.83 10.39
N ALA A 235 2.83 -15.40 11.59
CA ALA A 235 2.74 -16.19 12.82
C ALA A 235 2.08 -15.29 13.88
N ALA A 236 0.88 -14.84 13.57
CA ALA A 236 -0.04 -14.31 14.56
C ALA A 236 -1.23 -15.28 14.62
N GLU A 237 -1.00 -16.52 15.07
CA GLU A 237 -2.06 -17.35 15.61
C GLU A 237 -1.49 -18.50 16.48
N THR A 238 -1.87 -18.46 17.76
CA THR A 238 -2.10 -19.56 18.70
C THR A 238 -0.94 -20.46 19.14
N ASP A 239 -0.32 -20.08 20.27
CA ASP A 239 -0.02 -21.05 21.33
C ASP A 239 -1.07 -20.91 22.43
N PRO A 240 -2.02 -21.84 22.60
CA PRO A 240 -2.74 -21.95 23.85
C PRO A 240 -1.77 -22.53 24.89
N VAL A 241 -1.51 -21.76 25.94
CA VAL A 241 -0.89 -22.23 27.18
C VAL A 241 -1.69 -23.45 27.64
N ALA A 242 -1.13 -24.64 27.43
CA ALA A 242 -1.68 -25.90 27.89
C ALA A 242 -1.57 -25.95 29.42
N ASP A 243 -2.67 -25.66 30.09
CA ASP A 243 -2.89 -25.98 31.49
C ASP A 243 -2.98 -27.50 31.65
N LYS A 244 -1.95 -28.13 32.22
CA LYS A 244 -1.97 -29.56 32.55
C LYS A 244 -2.77 -29.76 33.85
N PRO A 245 -3.84 -30.55 33.86
CA PRO A 245 -4.50 -30.89 35.12
C PRO A 245 -3.58 -31.77 35.97
N ARG A 246 -3.30 -31.30 37.19
CA ARG A 246 -2.54 -32.02 38.22
C ARG A 246 -3.39 -33.19 38.73
N THR A 247 -3.17 -34.38 38.18
CA THR A 247 -3.83 -35.62 38.64
C THR A 247 -3.39 -35.95 40.07
N LYS A 248 -4.37 -36.11 40.96
CA LYS A 248 -4.22 -36.51 42.36
C LYS A 248 -3.47 -37.85 42.46
N ARG A 249 -2.39 -37.90 43.26
CA ARG A 249 -1.80 -39.16 43.75
C ARG A 249 -2.82 -39.85 44.65
N THR A 250 -3.40 -40.95 44.17
CA THR A 250 -4.08 -41.92 45.02
C THR A 250 -3.05 -42.72 45.80
N ARG A 251 -3.29 -42.82 47.11
CA ARG A 251 -2.53 -43.58 48.10
C ARG A 251 -3.18 -44.97 48.24
N LYS A 252 -2.43 -46.04 47.96
CA LYS A 252 -2.72 -47.47 48.28
C LYS A 252 -1.50 -48.27 47.80
N SER A 253 -0.89 -49.20 48.50
CA SER A 253 -1.20 -49.89 49.77
C SER A 253 0.12 -50.22 50.45
#